data_AF-A0A1F6DBB2-F1
#
_entry.id   AF-A0A1F6DBB2-F1
#
_cell.length_a   1.000
_cell.length_b   1.000
_cell.length_c   1.000
_cell.angle_alpha   90.00
_cell.angle_beta   90.00
_cell.angle_gamma   90.00
#
_symmetry.space_group_name_H-M   'P 1'
#
loop_
_entity.id
_entity.type
_entity.pdbx_description
1 polymer ?
#
loop_
_entity_poly.entity_id
_entity_poly.type
_entity_poly.pdbx_seq_one_letter_code
_entity_poly.pdbx_strand_id
1 'polypeptide(L)'
;MFRRHISVLMLCAMLLFSAPNVALAYPFGGQTKIALPCFFSGSILALIGPPNPGIYLWTPITRTYSNGPPAPGKWLLGLTSIPYICVILPIGPVVIPGVAIEMMGSSGAPAPAYVPPPFVGSGGTSGGGGTSGQF
;
A
#
# COMPACT_ATOMS: atom_id res chain seq x y z
N MET A 1 0.26 4.61 -56.42
CA MET A 1 -0.56 4.98 -55.25
C MET A 1 -0.34 4.06 -54.03
N PHE A 2 -0.31 2.74 -54.18
CA PHE A 2 -0.18 1.76 -53.07
C PHE A 2 0.98 2.00 -52.08
N ARG A 3 2.15 2.43 -52.58
CA ARG A 3 3.37 2.64 -51.78
C ARG A 3 3.24 3.78 -50.75
N ARG A 4 2.42 4.81 -51.03
CA ARG A 4 2.15 5.92 -50.11
C ARG A 4 1.26 5.49 -48.94
N HIS A 5 0.30 4.60 -49.17
CA HIS A 5 -0.57 4.08 -48.12
C HIS A 5 0.18 3.18 -47.12
N ILE A 6 1.14 2.39 -47.61
CA ILE A 6 2.00 1.54 -46.76
C ILE A 6 2.89 2.41 -45.85
N SER A 7 3.49 3.48 -46.37
CA SER A 7 4.30 4.39 -45.56
C SER A 7 3.50 5.11 -44.47
N VAL A 8 2.26 5.53 -44.78
CA VAL A 8 1.38 6.17 -43.79
C VAL A 8 0.96 5.17 -42.70
N LEU A 9 0.64 3.92 -43.07
CA LEU A 9 0.29 2.87 -42.11
C LEU A 9 1.46 2.53 -41.17
N MET A 10 2.68 2.42 -41.71
CA MET A 10 3.89 2.19 -40.91
C MET A 10 4.18 3.34 -39.94
N LEU A 11 4.00 4.59 -40.38
CA LEU A 11 4.17 5.78 -39.53
C LEU A 11 3.14 5.80 -38.39
N CYS A 12 1.87 5.49 -38.69
CA CYS A 12 0.82 5.39 -37.66
C CYS A 12 1.08 4.26 -36.66
N ALA A 13 1.56 3.10 -37.12
CA ALA A 13 1.89 1.98 -36.24
C ALA A 13 3.05 2.31 -35.29
N MET A 14 4.09 2.97 -35.80
CA MET A 14 5.20 3.49 -34.98
C MET A 14 4.73 4.49 -33.92
N LEU A 15 3.85 5.43 -34.32
CA LEU A 15 3.29 6.41 -33.39
C LEU A 15 2.45 5.76 -32.27
N LEU A 16 1.65 4.75 -32.61
CA LEU A 16 0.85 3.99 -31.63
C LEU A 16 1.72 3.18 -30.65
N PHE A 17 2.82 2.59 -31.13
CA PHE A 17 3.78 1.88 -30.28
C PHE A 17 4.65 2.80 -29.41
N SER A 18 4.77 4.08 -29.79
CA SER A 18 5.50 5.09 -29.01
C SER A 18 4.68 5.69 -27.87
N ALA A 19 3.38 5.42 -27.79
CA ALA A 19 2.54 5.88 -26.70
C ALA A 19 2.99 5.23 -25.37
N PRO A 20 3.21 6.01 -24.30
CA PRO A 20 3.55 5.45 -23.01
C PRO A 20 2.40 4.57 -22.51
N ASN A 21 2.71 3.30 -22.20
CA ASN A 21 1.76 2.42 -21.53
C ASN A 21 1.43 3.02 -20.17
N VAL A 22 0.16 3.40 -19.97
CA VAL A 22 -0.32 3.86 -18.67
C VAL A 22 -0.31 2.70 -17.68
N ALA A 23 0.71 2.65 -16.82
CA ALA A 23 0.76 1.70 -15.72
C ALA A 23 -0.27 2.10 -14.67
N LEU A 24 -1.27 1.25 -14.44
CA LEU A 24 -2.32 1.49 -13.46
C LEU A 24 -1.80 1.13 -12.06
N ALA A 25 -1.18 2.09 -11.39
CA ALA A 25 -0.74 1.96 -10.00
C ALA A 25 -1.63 2.84 -9.11
N TYR A 26 -2.30 2.23 -8.14
CA TYR A 26 -3.19 2.95 -7.22
C TYR A 26 -2.40 3.35 -5.96
N PRO A 27 -2.47 4.61 -5.52
CA PRO A 27 -1.83 5.02 -4.28
C PRO A 27 -2.58 4.45 -3.08
N PHE A 28 -1.86 3.86 -2.14
CA PHE A 28 -2.42 3.43 -0.86
C PHE A 28 -1.66 4.06 0.30
N GLY A 29 -2.28 4.06 1.47
CA GLY A 29 -1.59 4.45 2.68
C GLY A 29 -2.49 4.47 3.91
N GLY A 30 -1.85 4.23 5.04
CA GLY A 30 -2.51 4.15 6.34
C GLY A 30 -1.70 3.40 7.37
N GLN A 31 -2.28 3.27 8.56
CA GLN A 31 -1.65 2.51 9.64
C GLN A 31 -1.84 1.00 9.42
N THR A 32 -0.75 0.25 9.44
CA THR A 32 -0.76 -1.21 9.44
C THR A 32 -1.41 -1.71 10.72
N LYS A 33 -2.52 -2.42 10.60
CA LYS A 33 -3.20 -3.05 11.74
C LYS A 33 -2.65 -4.44 12.01
N ILE A 34 -2.40 -5.20 10.94
CA ILE A 34 -1.93 -6.58 10.99
C ILE A 34 -0.84 -6.75 9.94
N ALA A 35 0.23 -7.46 10.29
CA ALA A 35 1.25 -7.92 9.35
C ALA A 35 1.51 -9.41 9.62
N LEU A 36 1.10 -10.27 8.69
CA LEU A 36 1.20 -11.72 8.83
C LEU A 36 2.10 -12.29 7.72
N PRO A 37 3.14 -13.06 8.05
CA PRO A 37 3.94 -13.72 7.03
C PRO A 37 3.12 -14.83 6.35
N CYS A 38 3.26 -14.93 5.03
CA CYS A 38 2.71 -16.01 4.22
C CYS A 38 3.65 -17.21 4.24
N PHE A 39 3.09 -18.42 4.19
CA PHE A 39 3.84 -19.66 4.42
C PHE A 39 4.80 -20.01 3.28
N PHE A 40 4.35 -19.91 2.02
CA PHE A 40 5.11 -20.42 0.86
C PHE A 40 5.90 -19.37 0.07
N SER A 41 5.46 -18.11 0.10
CA SER A 41 5.95 -17.06 -0.81
C SER A 41 7.00 -16.13 -0.18
N GLY A 42 7.24 -16.22 1.14
CA GLY A 42 8.07 -15.24 1.85
C GLY A 42 7.51 -13.82 1.82
N SER A 43 6.24 -13.67 1.44
CA SER A 43 5.52 -12.39 1.43
C SER A 43 4.88 -12.11 2.78
N ILE A 44 4.51 -10.86 3.04
CA ILE A 44 3.82 -10.43 4.24
C ILE A 44 2.49 -9.83 3.84
N LEU A 45 1.40 -10.40 4.35
CA LEU A 45 0.06 -9.85 4.27
C LEU A 45 -0.06 -8.69 5.26
N ALA A 46 -0.27 -7.49 4.76
CA ALA A 46 -0.48 -6.29 5.54
C ALA A 46 -1.95 -5.83 5.41
N LEU A 47 -2.65 -5.78 6.54
CA LEU A 47 -3.96 -5.12 6.63
C LEU A 47 -3.72 -3.65 6.99
N ILE A 48 -4.00 -2.75 6.05
CA ILE A 48 -3.81 -1.32 6.20
C ILE A 48 -5.15 -0.65 6.52
N GLY A 49 -5.16 0.20 7.55
CA GLY A 49 -6.31 1.01 7.95
C GLY A 49 -6.39 2.34 7.19
N PRO A 50 -7.21 3.30 7.68
CA PRO A 50 -7.35 4.62 7.06
C PRO A 50 -6.00 5.37 6.90
N PRO A 51 -5.87 6.32 5.93
CA PRO A 51 -6.92 6.90 5.09
C PRO A 51 -7.35 6.07 3.87
N ASN A 52 -6.47 5.26 3.28
CA ASN A 52 -6.79 4.38 2.14
C ASN A 52 -6.61 2.92 2.58
N PRO A 53 -7.63 2.31 3.20
CA PRO A 53 -7.52 0.97 3.77
C PRO A 53 -7.51 -0.11 2.69
N GLY A 54 -6.94 -1.27 3.02
CA GLY A 54 -6.93 -2.41 2.12
C GLY A 54 -6.06 -3.57 2.60
N ILE A 55 -6.14 -4.67 1.86
CA ILE A 55 -5.31 -5.85 2.05
C ILE A 55 -4.21 -5.82 1.01
N TYR A 56 -2.98 -5.62 1.47
CA TYR A 56 -1.82 -5.47 0.61
C TYR A 56 -0.78 -6.53 0.91
N LEU A 57 -0.08 -6.99 -0.12
CA LEU A 57 0.95 -8.02 0.03
C LEU A 57 2.31 -7.40 -0.27
N TRP A 58 3.13 -7.35 0.76
CA TRP A 58 4.54 -7.05 0.62
C TRP A 58 5.28 -8.30 0.19
N THR A 59 6.10 -8.20 -0.85
CA THR A 59 6.85 -9.32 -1.40
C THR A 59 8.34 -8.97 -1.45
N PRO A 60 9.26 -9.94 -1.60
CA PRO A 60 10.69 -9.64 -1.74
C PRO A 60 11.04 -8.76 -2.95
N ILE A 61 10.18 -8.73 -3.97
CA ILE A 61 10.35 -7.86 -5.14
C ILE A 61 9.84 -6.43 -4.91
N THR A 62 9.06 -6.21 -3.84
CA THR A 62 8.53 -4.89 -3.47
C THR A 62 9.69 -3.94 -3.17
N ARG A 63 9.71 -2.79 -3.86
CA ARG A 63 10.68 -1.73 -3.62
C ARG A 63 10.39 -1.07 -2.29
N THR A 64 11.13 -1.51 -1.27
CA THR A 64 10.97 -1.04 0.11
C THR A 64 12.00 0.03 0.38
N TYR A 65 11.53 1.25 0.59
CA TYR A 65 12.40 2.37 0.91
C TYR A 65 12.61 2.44 2.43
N SER A 66 11.96 3.41 3.10
CA SER A 66 12.19 3.70 4.51
C SER A 66 11.71 2.59 5.46
N ASN A 67 12.44 2.40 6.57
CA ASN A 67 12.12 1.61 7.77
C ASN A 67 11.71 0.12 7.59
N GLY A 68 11.97 -0.46 6.42
CA GLY A 68 11.83 -1.90 6.18
C GLY A 68 10.41 -2.39 5.89
N PRO A 69 10.14 -3.69 6.05
CA PRO A 69 8.85 -4.29 5.69
C PRO A 69 7.70 -3.83 6.60
N PRO A 70 6.44 -4.10 6.20
CA PRO A 70 5.26 -3.85 7.01
C PRO A 70 5.37 -4.50 8.38
N ALA A 71 5.03 -3.74 9.41
CA ALA A 71 4.90 -4.24 10.77
C ALA A 71 3.68 -3.57 11.43
N PRO A 72 3.03 -4.24 12.40
CA PRO A 72 1.86 -3.67 13.08
C PRO A 72 2.19 -2.30 13.69
N GLY A 73 1.28 -1.34 13.53
CA GLY A 73 1.40 0.02 14.03
C GLY A 73 2.23 0.98 13.18
N LYS A 74 2.94 0.50 12.14
CA LYS A 74 3.65 1.37 11.19
C LYS A 74 2.69 2.02 10.21
N TRP A 75 2.92 3.28 9.89
CA TRP A 75 2.29 3.94 8.76
C TRP A 75 3.00 3.54 7.48
N LEU A 76 2.21 3.10 6.51
CA LEU A 76 2.68 2.74 5.18
C LEU A 76 2.08 3.72 4.18
N LEU A 77 2.87 4.04 3.17
CA LEU A 77 2.41 4.75 2.00
C LEU A 77 3.14 4.18 0.80
N GLY A 78 2.43 3.97 -0.30
CA GLY A 78 3.02 3.34 -1.46
C GLY A 78 2.07 3.27 -2.64
N LEU A 79 2.50 2.51 -3.63
CA LEU A 79 1.76 2.22 -4.85
C LEU A 79 1.56 0.73 -4.99
N THR A 80 0.35 0.36 -5.38
CA THR A 80 -0.02 -1.03 -5.62
C THR A 80 0.46 -1.51 -6.98
N SER A 81 0.56 -2.83 -7.12
CA SER A 81 0.83 -3.53 -8.37
C SER A 81 -0.28 -4.55 -8.67
N ILE A 82 0.11 -5.68 -9.28
CA ILE A 82 -0.78 -6.75 -9.75
C ILE A 82 -1.39 -7.49 -8.54
N PRO A 83 -2.63 -8.02 -8.65
CA PRO A 83 -3.20 -8.90 -7.63
C PRO A 83 -2.30 -10.09 -7.30
N TYR A 84 -2.21 -10.45 -6.01
CA TYR A 84 -1.37 -11.52 -5.50
C TYR A 84 -2.08 -12.31 -4.38
N ILE A 85 -1.62 -13.52 -4.11
CA ILE A 85 -2.25 -14.42 -3.12
C ILE A 85 -1.30 -14.70 -1.96
N CYS A 86 -1.84 -14.72 -0.74
CA CYS A 86 -1.13 -15.15 0.46
C CYS A 86 -1.77 -16.43 0.97
N VAL A 87 -0.96 -17.46 1.20
CA VAL A 87 -1.39 -18.70 1.87
C VAL A 87 -0.85 -18.68 3.29
N ILE A 88 -1.73 -18.65 4.29
CA ILE A 88 -1.31 -18.56 5.70
C ILE A 88 -1.08 -19.95 6.31
N LEU A 89 -1.97 -20.91 6.05
CA LEU A 89 -1.86 -22.27 6.56
C LEU A 89 -1.62 -23.26 5.41
N PRO A 90 -0.68 -24.21 5.54
CA PRO A 90 -0.42 -25.22 4.49
C PRO A 90 -1.40 -26.41 4.53
N ILE A 91 -1.91 -26.77 5.71
CA ILE A 91 -2.85 -27.90 5.90
C ILE A 91 -4.22 -27.29 6.20
N GLY A 92 -5.11 -27.28 5.20
CA GLY A 92 -6.33 -26.47 5.21
C GLY A 92 -6.05 -25.04 4.72
N PRO A 93 -5.79 -24.86 3.40
CA PRO A 93 -5.25 -23.61 2.89
C PRO A 93 -6.23 -22.44 3.07
N VAL A 94 -5.89 -21.56 4.01
CA VAL A 94 -6.51 -20.24 4.11
C VAL A 94 -5.78 -19.33 3.11
N VAL A 95 -6.40 -19.16 1.95
CA VAL A 95 -5.92 -18.29 0.89
C VAL A 95 -6.58 -16.92 1.04
N ILE A 96 -5.76 -15.89 1.25
CA ILE A 96 -6.22 -14.51 1.33
C ILE A 96 -5.75 -13.78 0.07
N PRO A 97 -6.67 -13.32 -0.79
CA PRO A 97 -6.33 -12.46 -1.91
C PRO A 97 -6.00 -11.05 -1.41
N GLY A 98 -5.05 -10.41 -2.07
CA GLY A 98 -4.82 -8.98 -1.90
C GLY A 98 -4.06 -8.41 -3.09
N VAL A 99 -3.63 -7.16 -2.96
CA VAL A 99 -2.91 -6.47 -4.04
C VAL A 99 -1.44 -6.39 -3.66
N ALA A 100 -0.54 -6.81 -4.54
CA ALA A 100 0.88 -6.68 -4.26
C ALA A 100 1.28 -5.19 -4.20
N ILE A 101 2.32 -4.91 -3.42
CA ILE A 101 2.90 -3.58 -3.30
C ILE A 101 4.03 -3.48 -4.32
N GLU A 102 3.97 -2.50 -5.22
CA GLU A 102 5.08 -2.21 -6.15
C GLU A 102 6.22 -1.54 -5.39
N MET A 103 5.88 -0.46 -4.69
CA MET A 103 6.82 0.32 -3.91
C MET A 103 6.16 0.94 -2.69
N MET A 104 6.88 0.98 -1.57
CA MET A 104 6.39 1.57 -0.33
C MET A 104 7.49 2.21 0.52
N GLY A 105 7.09 3.23 1.28
CA GLY A 105 7.79 3.71 2.46
C GLY A 105 7.03 3.31 3.73
N SER A 106 7.76 3.01 4.80
CA SER A 106 7.20 2.79 6.12
C SER A 106 7.71 3.82 7.13
N SER A 107 6.89 4.16 8.13
CA SER A 107 7.34 4.90 9.31
C SER A 107 8.28 4.03 10.17
N GLY A 108 9.03 4.67 11.09
CA GLY A 108 9.96 4.01 12.02
C GLY A 108 9.27 3.10 13.03
N ALA A 109 9.66 3.14 14.30
CA ALA A 109 8.92 2.47 15.37
C ALA A 109 7.41 2.76 15.25
N PRO A 110 6.51 1.84 15.67
CA PRO A 110 5.06 2.01 15.58
C PRO A 110 4.68 3.43 15.97
N ALA A 111 4.15 4.21 15.03
CA ALA A 111 3.81 5.58 15.37
C ALA A 111 2.72 5.50 16.45
N PRO A 112 2.78 6.36 17.48
CA PRO A 112 1.70 6.45 18.44
C PRO A 112 0.38 6.62 17.69
N ALA A 113 -0.68 5.98 18.18
CA ALA A 113 -2.00 6.09 17.59
C ALA A 113 -2.31 7.56 17.32
N TYR A 114 -2.66 7.90 16.07
CA TYR A 114 -3.04 9.26 15.74
C TYR A 114 -4.28 9.61 16.56
N VAL A 115 -4.09 10.43 17.59
CA VAL A 115 -5.18 11.08 18.30
C VAL A 115 -5.51 12.30 17.44
N PRO A 116 -6.68 12.37 16.79
CA PRO A 116 -7.05 13.57 16.07
C PRO A 116 -6.95 14.76 17.03
N PRO A 117 -6.41 15.91 16.60
CA PRO A 117 -6.44 17.09 17.44
C PRO A 117 -7.91 17.34 17.84
N PRO A 118 -8.19 17.68 19.10
CA PRO A 118 -9.54 18.11 19.46
C PRO A 118 -9.88 19.25 18.49
N PHE A 119 -11.00 19.12 17.78
CA PHE A 119 -11.55 20.22 17.00
C PHE A 119 -11.54 21.43 17.92
N VAL A 120 -10.70 22.43 17.62
CA VAL A 120 -10.74 23.73 18.29
C VAL A 120 -11.95 24.45 17.74
N GLY A 121 -13.14 23.98 18.15
CA GLY A 121 -14.31 24.81 18.21
C GLY A 121 -14.05 25.83 19.30
N SER A 122 -13.82 27.07 18.91
CA SER A 122 -13.79 28.20 19.84
C SER A 122 -15.15 28.26 20.53
N GLY A 123 -15.24 27.75 21.76
CA GLY A 123 -16.51 27.68 22.49
C GLY A 123 -16.42 26.97 23.84
N GLY A 124 -16.05 27.71 24.88
CA GLY A 124 -16.61 27.54 26.24
C GLY A 124 -16.03 26.46 27.16
N THR A 125 -15.19 26.91 28.11
CA THR A 125 -15.17 26.58 29.55
C THR A 125 -15.36 25.12 30.08
N SER A 126 -14.35 24.71 30.87
CA SER A 126 -14.41 24.08 32.23
C SER A 126 -14.19 22.56 32.43
N GLY A 127 -13.25 22.24 33.36
CA GLY A 127 -13.06 20.96 34.08
C GLY A 127 -11.89 20.08 33.55
N GLY A 128 -10.69 20.05 34.14
CA GLY A 128 -10.30 19.28 35.36
C GLY A 128 -10.12 17.78 35.02
N GLY A 129 -9.04 17.02 35.21
CA GLY A 129 -7.79 17.03 35.98
C GLY A 129 -7.40 15.54 36.20
N GLY A 130 -6.10 15.18 36.20
CA GLY A 130 -5.57 13.85 36.60
C GLY A 130 -4.79 13.08 35.51
N THR A 131 -3.45 13.14 35.45
CA THR A 131 -2.41 12.32 36.15
C THR A 131 -2.09 10.95 35.53
N SER A 132 -0.93 10.89 34.86
CA SER A 132 0.21 9.93 35.00
C SER A 132 0.02 8.40 35.12
N GLY A 133 0.83 7.66 34.32
CA GLY A 133 1.29 6.28 34.58
C GLY A 133 1.48 5.49 33.28
N GLN A 134 2.66 5.41 32.64
CA GLN A 134 3.80 4.53 32.96
C GLN A 134 3.41 3.09 33.31
N PHE A 135 3.48 2.19 32.32
CA PHE A 135 4.11 0.86 32.36
C PHE A 135 4.57 0.48 30.95
#